data_AF-A0A8J3QUK4-F1
#
_entry.id   AF-A0A8J3QUK4-F1
#
_cell.length_a   1.000
_cell.length_b   1.000
_cell.length_c   1.000
_cell.angle_alpha   90.00
_cell.angle_beta   90.00
_cell.angle_gamma   90.00
#
_symmetry.space_group_name_H-M   'P 1'
#
loop_
_entity.id
_entity.type
_entity.pdbx_description
1 polymer ?
#
loop_
_entity_poly.entity_id
_entity_poly.type
_entity_poly.pdbx_seq_one_letter_code
_entity_poly.pdbx_strand_id
1 'polypeptide(L)'
;MAEQSEAEALFDFETAAPGATADALGMDATRLGGGVALSMRHDPTQFWSKALGFGFQEPATADLVDEVCDFYRSRSTPVAVLQFAPSALPDGWADIHVRANIQPGSTWVKLARELNASADDAEVRLDPALRVAPVEPGQAASWAATMLRGFGMPEEHLSDMVASLVGRPSWHPYGVWHGDQIVAAATMRVRLGFTVQYERRNWVFRP
;
A
#
# COMPACT_ATOMS: atom_id res chain seq x y z
N MET A 1 -10.17 -7.08 -8.21
CA MET A 1 -9.58 -8.00 -7.21
C MET A 1 -8.79 -7.19 -6.20
N ALA A 2 -8.62 -7.70 -4.97
CA ALA A 2 -7.99 -6.95 -3.88
C ALA A 2 -6.50 -6.64 -4.16
N GLU A 3 -5.84 -7.50 -4.93
CA GLU A 3 -4.47 -7.38 -5.41
C GLU A 3 -4.29 -6.19 -6.34
N GLN A 4 -5.09 -6.11 -7.41
CA GLN A 4 -5.05 -4.96 -8.30
C GLN A 4 -5.50 -3.68 -7.58
N SER A 5 -6.52 -3.76 -6.71
CA SER A 5 -6.99 -2.57 -5.99
C SER A 5 -5.92 -1.98 -5.09
N GLU A 6 -5.16 -2.81 -4.38
CA GLU A 6 -4.02 -2.37 -3.57
C GLU A 6 -2.86 -1.86 -4.44
N ALA A 7 -2.51 -2.56 -5.53
CA ALA A 7 -1.46 -2.13 -6.46
C ALA A 7 -1.73 -0.73 -7.02
N GLU A 8 -2.94 -0.49 -7.50
CA GLU A 8 -3.35 0.82 -8.01
C GLU A 8 -3.45 1.87 -6.90
N ALA A 9 -3.78 1.47 -5.67
CA ALA A 9 -3.82 2.39 -4.54
C ALA A 9 -2.42 2.83 -4.15
N LEU A 10 -1.49 1.91 -3.96
CA LEU A 10 -0.11 2.23 -3.57
C LEU A 10 0.65 2.96 -4.67
N PHE A 11 0.44 2.60 -5.94
CA PHE A 11 1.03 3.34 -7.05
C PHE A 11 0.56 4.80 -7.08
N ASP A 12 -0.74 5.06 -6.97
CA ASP A 12 -1.25 6.43 -6.91
C ASP A 12 -0.82 7.15 -5.63
N PHE A 13 -0.73 6.46 -4.50
CA PHE A 13 -0.25 7.00 -3.23
C PHE A 13 1.20 7.51 -3.35
N GLU A 14 2.12 6.65 -3.80
CA GLU A 14 3.55 6.98 -3.81
C GLU A 14 3.91 7.95 -4.94
N THR A 15 3.28 7.83 -6.11
CA THR A 15 3.48 8.78 -7.22
C THR A 15 2.82 10.14 -6.98
N ALA A 16 1.97 10.26 -5.95
CA ALA A 16 1.38 11.53 -5.50
C ALA A 16 2.27 12.33 -4.54
N ALA A 17 3.39 11.77 -4.08
CA ALA A 17 4.28 12.47 -3.16
C ALA A 17 4.74 13.81 -3.77
N PRO A 18 4.80 14.90 -3.00
CA PRO A 18 5.39 16.15 -3.46
C PRO A 18 6.83 15.93 -3.95
N GLY A 19 7.26 16.65 -4.99
CA GLY A 19 8.58 16.41 -5.61
C GLY A 19 9.75 16.45 -4.62
N ALA A 20 9.78 17.43 -3.72
CA ALA A 20 10.80 17.51 -2.67
C ALA A 20 10.77 16.31 -1.70
N THR A 21 9.59 15.77 -1.41
CA THR A 21 9.40 14.57 -0.58
C THR A 21 9.85 13.32 -1.32
N ALA A 22 9.50 13.19 -2.61
CA ALA A 22 9.93 12.09 -3.47
C ALA A 22 11.46 12.06 -3.61
N ASP A 23 12.09 13.21 -3.81
CA ASP A 23 13.55 13.35 -3.89
C ASP A 23 14.22 12.95 -2.56
N ALA A 24 13.71 13.47 -1.44
CA ALA A 24 14.26 13.17 -0.11
C ALA A 24 14.17 11.68 0.26
N LEU A 25 13.05 11.03 -0.09
CA LEU A 25 12.82 9.61 0.17
C LEU A 25 13.42 8.70 -0.93
N GLY A 26 13.92 9.27 -2.03
CA GLY A 26 14.44 8.54 -3.18
C GLY A 26 13.39 7.63 -3.81
N MET A 27 12.20 8.19 -4.08
CA MET A 27 11.04 7.47 -4.59
C MET A 27 11.12 7.29 -6.11
N ASP A 28 10.78 6.10 -6.59
CA ASP A 28 10.56 5.80 -8.01
C ASP A 28 9.51 4.70 -8.15
N ALA A 29 8.80 4.68 -9.27
CA ALA A 29 7.73 3.71 -9.50
C ALA A 29 7.61 3.36 -10.98
N THR A 30 7.26 2.10 -11.25
CA THR A 30 7.00 1.62 -12.61
C THR A 30 5.84 0.62 -12.65
N ARG A 31 5.27 0.44 -13.84
CA ARG A 31 4.28 -0.60 -14.13
C ARG A 31 4.97 -1.70 -14.93
N LEU A 32 4.81 -2.94 -14.50
CA LEU A 32 5.44 -4.13 -15.10
C LEU A 32 4.47 -5.31 -15.01
N GLY A 33 4.39 -6.17 -16.03
CA GLY A 33 3.67 -7.44 -15.92
C GLY A 33 2.21 -7.36 -15.42
N GLY A 34 1.47 -6.29 -15.76
CA GLY A 34 0.13 -5.99 -15.25
C GLY A 34 0.04 -5.52 -13.77
N GLY A 35 1.16 -5.50 -13.06
CA GLY A 35 1.28 -4.98 -11.70
C GLY A 35 2.10 -3.69 -11.62
N VAL A 36 2.62 -3.41 -10.43
CA VAL A 36 3.45 -2.23 -10.15
C VAL A 36 4.66 -2.61 -9.32
N ALA A 37 5.76 -1.88 -9.51
CA ALA A 37 6.94 -1.91 -8.64
C ALA A 37 7.21 -0.50 -8.14
N LEU A 38 7.27 -0.35 -6.82
CA LEU A 38 7.44 0.89 -6.07
C LEU A 38 8.74 0.78 -5.30
N SER A 39 9.55 1.83 -5.33
CA SER A 39 10.85 1.92 -4.67
C SER A 39 10.90 3.19 -3.84
N MET A 40 11.40 3.06 -2.61
CA MET A 40 11.77 4.16 -1.74
C MET A 40 13.15 3.86 -1.16
N ARG A 41 14.19 4.49 -1.74
CA ARG A 41 15.59 4.19 -1.39
C ARG A 41 15.94 4.57 0.05
N HIS A 42 15.41 5.69 0.52
CA HIS A 42 15.70 6.25 1.84
C HIS A 42 14.54 6.01 2.81
N ASP A 43 13.84 4.87 2.65
CA ASP A 43 12.72 4.49 3.50
C ASP A 43 13.16 4.18 4.94
N PRO A 44 12.75 4.98 5.94
CA PRO A 44 13.12 4.73 7.33
C PRO A 44 12.38 3.53 7.95
N THR A 45 11.38 2.99 7.26
CA THR A 45 10.50 1.90 7.73
C THR A 45 10.73 0.57 7.01
N GLN A 46 11.43 0.58 5.87
CA GLN A 46 11.60 -0.59 4.99
C GLN A 46 10.26 -1.20 4.52
N PHE A 47 9.18 -0.42 4.52
CA PHE A 47 7.83 -0.86 4.19
C PHE A 47 7.41 -0.50 2.77
N TRP A 48 7.79 0.67 2.26
CA TRP A 48 7.16 1.29 1.07
C TRP A 48 7.63 0.69 -0.25
N SER A 49 8.87 0.18 -0.30
CA SER A 49 9.35 -0.53 -1.49
C SER A 49 8.61 -1.86 -1.69
N LYS A 50 7.75 -1.93 -2.72
CA LYS A 50 6.85 -3.06 -2.96
C LYS A 50 6.62 -3.36 -4.42
N ALA A 51 6.54 -4.64 -4.76
CA ALA A 51 6.09 -5.10 -6.06
C ALA A 51 4.82 -5.95 -5.88
N LEU A 52 3.72 -5.59 -6.54
CA LEU A 52 2.41 -6.19 -6.29
C LEU A 52 1.44 -6.06 -7.48
N GLY A 53 0.39 -6.89 -7.45
CA GLY A 53 -0.68 -6.88 -8.45
C GLY A 53 -0.47 -7.84 -9.63
N PHE A 54 0.65 -8.58 -9.67
CA PHE A 54 0.98 -9.49 -10.76
C PHE A 54 0.09 -10.74 -10.81
N GLY A 55 0.00 -11.37 -11.99
CA GLY A 55 -0.62 -12.67 -12.18
C GLY A 55 -2.14 -12.67 -12.43
N PHE A 56 -2.80 -11.51 -12.38
CA PHE A 56 -4.26 -11.41 -12.58
C PHE A 56 -4.66 -10.80 -13.92
N GLN A 57 -3.83 -9.92 -14.50
CA GLN A 57 -4.02 -9.43 -15.87
C GLN A 57 -3.37 -10.37 -16.88
N GLU A 58 -2.18 -10.84 -16.55
CA GLU A 58 -1.41 -11.84 -17.29
C GLU A 58 -0.64 -12.71 -16.28
N PRO A 59 -0.31 -13.98 -16.63
CA PRO A 59 0.45 -14.85 -15.74
C PRO A 59 1.80 -14.25 -15.35
N ALA A 60 2.16 -14.36 -14.07
CA ALA A 60 3.48 -13.98 -13.63
C ALA A 60 4.51 -15.01 -14.13
N THR A 61 5.66 -14.53 -14.62
CA THR A 61 6.71 -15.38 -15.21
C THR A 61 8.04 -15.23 -14.46
N ALA A 62 8.99 -16.13 -14.74
CA ALA A 62 10.36 -15.99 -14.28
C ALA A 62 11.00 -14.67 -14.75
N ASP A 63 10.80 -14.32 -16.03
CA ASP A 63 11.34 -13.09 -16.62
C ASP A 63 10.79 -11.83 -15.92
N LEU A 64 9.50 -11.81 -15.57
CA LEU A 64 8.90 -10.73 -14.80
C LEU A 64 9.56 -10.59 -13.41
N VAL A 65 9.86 -11.70 -12.74
CA VAL A 65 10.55 -11.67 -11.45
C VAL A 65 11.96 -11.08 -11.61
N ASP A 66 12.67 -11.48 -12.66
CA ASP A 66 14.00 -10.95 -12.95
C ASP A 66 13.94 -9.43 -13.26
N GLU A 67 12.95 -8.97 -14.05
CA GLU A 67 12.70 -7.54 -14.31
C GLU A 67 12.40 -6.73 -13.03
N VAL A 68 11.56 -7.28 -12.14
CA VAL A 68 11.25 -6.65 -10.85
C VAL A 68 12.50 -6.54 -9.98
N CYS A 69 13.32 -7.59 -9.93
CA CYS A 69 14.59 -7.54 -9.19
C CYS A 69 15.57 -6.53 -9.80
N ASP A 70 15.65 -6.45 -11.13
CA ASP A 70 16.51 -5.48 -11.83
C ASP A 70 16.06 -4.04 -11.60
N PHE A 71 14.76 -3.78 -11.53
CA PHE A 71 14.23 -2.48 -11.13
C PHE A 71 14.82 -2.05 -9.77
N TYR A 72 14.72 -2.90 -8.74
CA TYR A 72 15.24 -2.59 -7.41
C TYR A 72 16.77 -2.44 -7.36
N ARG A 73 17.51 -3.30 -8.07
CA ARG A 73 18.97 -3.17 -8.19
C ARG A 73 19.36 -1.85 -8.83
N SER A 74 18.70 -1.47 -9.93
CA SER A 74 18.98 -0.22 -10.65
C SER A 74 18.71 1.02 -9.79
N ARG A 75 17.80 0.91 -8.82
CA ARG A 75 17.45 2.00 -7.90
C ARG A 75 18.18 1.94 -6.58
N SER A 76 19.09 0.97 -6.42
CA SER A 76 19.83 0.76 -5.17
C SER A 76 18.88 0.67 -3.97
N THR A 77 17.71 0.08 -4.17
CA THR A 77 16.68 -0.06 -3.15
C THR A 77 17.13 -1.14 -2.17
N PRO A 78 17.30 -0.83 -0.88
CA PRO A 78 17.95 -1.75 0.06
C PRO A 78 17.10 -2.99 0.37
N VAL A 79 15.77 -2.87 0.25
CA VAL A 79 14.83 -3.96 0.53
C VAL A 79 13.51 -3.66 -0.17
N ALA A 80 12.84 -4.71 -0.66
CA ALA A 80 11.51 -4.60 -1.22
C ALA A 80 10.67 -5.85 -0.90
N VAL A 81 9.36 -5.66 -0.72
CA VAL A 81 8.41 -6.75 -0.49
C VAL A 81 7.74 -7.12 -1.81
N LEU A 82 7.96 -8.36 -2.27
CA LEU A 82 7.33 -8.91 -3.47
C LEU A 82 6.06 -9.67 -3.07
N GLN A 83 4.90 -9.14 -3.44
CA GLN A 83 3.59 -9.69 -3.08
C GLN A 83 2.94 -10.43 -4.24
N PHE A 84 3.24 -11.72 -4.34
CA PHE A 84 2.49 -12.65 -5.18
C PHE A 84 1.41 -13.34 -4.34
N ALA A 85 0.17 -13.38 -4.85
CA ALA A 85 -0.83 -14.29 -4.29
C ALA A 85 -0.43 -15.74 -4.63
N PRO A 86 -0.64 -16.73 -3.77
CA PRO A 86 -0.36 -18.15 -4.04
C PRO A 86 -0.98 -18.65 -5.33
N SER A 87 -2.21 -18.23 -5.62
CA SER A 87 -2.92 -18.59 -6.86
C SER A 87 -2.34 -17.92 -8.11
N ALA A 88 -1.40 -16.99 -7.93
CA ALA A 88 -0.77 -16.18 -8.96
C ALA A 88 0.77 -16.31 -8.93
N LEU A 89 1.30 -17.32 -8.22
CA LEU A 89 2.73 -17.60 -8.25
C LEU A 89 3.16 -18.05 -9.64
N PRO A 90 4.32 -17.59 -10.14
CA PRO A 90 4.88 -18.10 -11.39
C PRO A 90 5.08 -19.61 -11.35
N ASP A 91 4.90 -20.27 -12.49
CA ASP A 91 5.29 -21.66 -12.66
C ASP A 91 6.78 -21.83 -12.33
N GLY A 92 7.13 -22.88 -11.58
CA GLY A 92 8.51 -23.10 -11.13
C GLY A 92 8.98 -22.17 -10.02
N TRP A 93 8.05 -21.54 -9.27
CA TRP A 93 8.39 -20.59 -8.19
C TRP A 93 9.48 -21.10 -7.23
N ALA A 94 9.46 -22.39 -6.88
CA ALA A 94 10.45 -23.02 -5.99
C ALA A 94 11.91 -22.79 -6.43
N ASP A 95 12.18 -22.77 -7.74
CA ASP A 95 13.52 -22.51 -8.26
C ASP A 95 13.75 -21.01 -8.50
N ILE A 96 12.71 -20.29 -8.94
CA ILE A 96 12.76 -18.86 -9.22
C ILE A 96 13.16 -18.06 -7.98
N HIS A 97 12.49 -18.28 -6.85
CA HIS A 97 12.75 -17.50 -5.65
C HIS A 97 14.17 -17.73 -5.11
N VAL A 98 14.71 -18.95 -5.23
CA VAL A 98 16.09 -19.27 -4.85
C VAL A 98 17.08 -18.54 -5.76
N ARG A 99 16.89 -18.65 -7.09
CA ARG A 99 17.78 -18.00 -8.08
C ARG A 99 17.80 -16.48 -7.91
N ALA A 100 16.65 -15.87 -7.65
CA ALA A 100 16.52 -14.44 -7.48
C ALA A 100 16.89 -13.95 -6.05
N ASN A 101 17.35 -14.84 -5.16
CA ASN A 101 17.63 -14.56 -3.74
C ASN A 101 16.44 -13.96 -2.97
N ILE A 102 15.23 -14.37 -3.33
CA ILE A 102 13.98 -14.00 -2.65
C ILE A 102 13.74 -15.01 -1.52
N GLN A 103 13.70 -14.50 -0.29
CA GLN A 103 13.46 -15.28 0.92
C GLN A 103 11.96 -15.30 1.27
N PRO A 104 11.49 -16.16 2.18
CA PRO A 104 10.14 -16.06 2.72
C PRO A 104 9.98 -14.85 3.66
N GLY A 105 8.76 -14.34 3.76
CA GLY A 105 8.43 -13.15 4.55
C GLY A 105 7.28 -13.34 5.52
N SER A 106 6.86 -12.25 6.17
CA SER A 106 5.60 -12.23 6.93
C SER A 106 4.40 -12.46 5.99
N THR A 107 3.39 -13.19 6.45
CA THR A 107 2.15 -13.37 5.71
C THR A 107 1.22 -12.17 5.94
N TRP A 108 0.67 -11.60 4.87
CA TRP A 108 -0.29 -10.50 4.96
C TRP A 108 -1.65 -10.96 4.48
N VAL A 109 -2.66 -10.83 5.34
CA VAL A 109 -4.04 -11.20 5.06
C VAL A 109 -4.78 -9.99 4.49
N LYS A 110 -5.57 -10.20 3.42
CA LYS A 110 -6.44 -9.16 2.87
C LYS A 110 -7.87 -9.45 3.34
N LEU A 111 -8.53 -8.49 3.94
CA LEU A 111 -9.91 -8.70 4.39
C LEU A 111 -10.85 -8.06 3.38
N ALA A 112 -11.88 -8.80 2.99
CA ALA A 112 -12.93 -8.32 2.10
C ALA A 112 -14.29 -8.62 2.70
N ARG A 113 -15.22 -7.68 2.50
CA ARG A 113 -16.64 -7.86 2.80
C ARG A 113 -17.46 -7.22 1.69
N GLU A 114 -18.60 -7.81 1.41
CA GLU A 114 -19.60 -7.14 0.57
C GLU A 114 -20.22 -5.98 1.35
N LEU A 115 -20.42 -4.85 0.69
CA LEU A 115 -21.08 -3.68 1.30
C LEU A 115 -22.61 -3.84 1.37
N ASN A 116 -23.17 -4.70 0.51
CA ASN A 116 -24.62 -4.94 0.39
C ASN A 116 -25.13 -6.10 1.24
N ALA A 117 -24.24 -6.94 1.77
CA ALA A 117 -24.61 -7.86 2.83
C ALA A 117 -25.09 -6.96 3.97
N SER A 118 -26.38 -7.06 4.30
CA SER A 118 -27.02 -6.33 5.40
C SER A 118 -25.97 -6.21 6.49
N ALA A 119 -25.52 -4.99 6.77
CA ALA A 119 -24.87 -4.78 8.03
C ALA A 119 -25.93 -5.26 9.00
N ASP A 120 -25.74 -6.43 9.61
CA ASP A 120 -26.38 -6.69 10.88
C ASP A 120 -26.09 -5.40 11.64
N ASP A 121 -27.15 -4.66 11.96
CA ASP A 121 -27.14 -3.34 12.59
C ASP A 121 -26.56 -3.48 14.00
N ALA A 122 -25.32 -3.97 14.09
CA ALA A 122 -24.44 -3.76 15.20
C ALA A 122 -24.22 -2.25 15.22
N GLU A 123 -25.14 -1.59 15.90
CA GLU A 123 -25.12 -0.18 16.20
C GLU A 123 -23.73 0.12 16.75
N VAL A 124 -22.86 0.66 15.90
CA VAL A 124 -21.51 1.04 16.31
C VAL A 124 -21.69 2.23 17.24
N ARG A 125 -21.78 1.95 18.54
CA ARG A 125 -21.86 2.97 19.57
C ARG A 125 -20.49 3.58 19.75
N LEU A 126 -20.29 4.73 19.13
CA LEU A 126 -19.18 5.61 19.44
C LEU A 126 -19.45 6.28 20.79
N ASP A 127 -18.37 6.54 21.54
CA ASP A 127 -18.45 7.45 22.67
C ASP A 127 -19.02 8.81 22.19
N PRO A 128 -20.01 9.41 22.86
CA PRO A 128 -20.60 10.69 22.45
C PRO A 128 -19.60 11.86 22.34
N ALA A 129 -18.44 11.77 22.99
CA ALA A 129 -17.36 12.75 22.87
C ALA A 129 -16.56 12.61 21.56
N LEU A 130 -16.76 11.52 20.82
CA LEU A 130 -16.06 11.22 19.57
C LEU A 130 -16.92 11.54 18.36
N ARG A 131 -16.29 12.12 17.34
CA ARG A 131 -16.93 12.42 16.04
C ARG A 131 -16.11 11.86 14.89
N VAL A 132 -16.75 11.14 13.97
CA VAL A 132 -16.15 10.71 12.70
C VAL A 132 -16.54 11.68 11.61
N ALA A 133 -15.59 12.13 10.79
CA ALA A 133 -15.87 13.03 9.67
C ALA A 133 -14.79 12.92 8.56
N PRO A 134 -15.08 13.38 7.33
CA PRO A 134 -14.06 13.62 6.31
C PRO A 134 -13.01 14.62 6.79
N VAL A 135 -11.77 14.46 6.31
CA VAL A 135 -10.66 15.38 6.61
C VAL A 135 -10.59 16.46 5.53
N GLU A 136 -10.50 17.71 5.96
CA GLU A 136 -10.35 18.86 5.07
C GLU A 136 -8.87 19.18 4.78
N PRO A 137 -8.56 19.89 3.68
CA PRO A 137 -7.17 20.23 3.32
C PRO A 137 -6.37 20.90 4.45
N GLY A 138 -7.00 21.79 5.23
CA GLY A 138 -6.35 22.45 6.36
C GLY A 138 -5.98 21.52 7.54
N GLN A 139 -6.50 20.29 7.55
CA GLN A 139 -6.28 19.29 8.59
C GLN A 139 -5.29 18.20 8.16
N ALA A 140 -4.79 18.25 6.92
CA ALA A 140 -4.02 17.17 6.30
C ALA A 140 -2.78 16.77 7.09
N ALA A 141 -2.00 17.75 7.58
CA ALA A 141 -0.79 17.47 8.37
C ALA A 141 -1.10 16.78 9.70
N SER A 142 -2.12 17.24 10.44
CA SER A 142 -2.54 16.62 11.70
C SER A 142 -3.06 15.20 11.51
N TRP A 143 -3.80 14.98 10.43
CA TRP A 143 -4.29 13.67 10.04
C TRP A 143 -3.14 12.71 9.66
N ALA A 144 -2.18 13.17 8.85
CA ALA A 144 -1.00 12.40 8.46
C ALA A 144 -0.15 12.00 9.68
N ALA A 145 0.15 12.95 10.56
CA ALA A 145 0.88 12.69 11.81
C ALA A 145 0.15 11.68 12.70
N THR A 146 -1.19 11.77 12.80
CA THR A 146 -2.00 10.80 13.57
C THR A 146 -1.93 9.41 12.96
N MET A 147 -2.01 9.30 11.63
CA MET A 147 -1.88 8.03 10.92
C MET A 147 -0.50 7.39 11.16
N LEU A 148 0.58 8.15 10.96
CA LEU A 148 1.95 7.65 11.11
C LEU A 148 2.23 7.20 12.55
N ARG A 149 1.82 7.98 13.56
CA ARG A 149 1.90 7.55 14.97
C ARG A 149 1.12 6.27 15.23
N GLY A 150 -0.08 6.14 14.67
CA GLY A 150 -0.90 4.93 14.80
C GLY A 150 -0.21 3.67 14.25
N PHE A 151 0.57 3.82 13.18
CA PHE A 151 1.39 2.74 12.60
C PHE A 151 2.79 2.63 13.21
N GLY A 152 3.16 3.48 14.18
CA GLY A 152 4.52 3.52 14.75
C GLY A 152 5.60 3.95 13.75
N MET A 153 5.22 4.72 12.73
CA MET A 153 6.12 5.21 11.69
C MET A 153 6.67 6.61 12.03
N PRO A 154 7.90 6.95 11.61
CA PRO A 154 8.42 8.30 11.76
C PRO A 154 7.66 9.29 10.87
N GLU A 155 7.63 10.56 11.28
CA GLU A 155 6.88 11.60 10.55
C GLU A 155 7.71 12.32 9.49
N GLU A 156 9.04 12.38 9.66
CA GLU A 156 9.95 13.09 8.76
C GLU A 156 9.80 12.58 7.31
N HIS A 157 9.47 13.50 6.40
CA HIS A 157 9.13 13.29 4.99
C HIS A 157 7.88 12.42 4.72
N LEU A 158 7.64 11.36 5.50
CA LEU A 158 6.46 10.50 5.35
C LEU A 158 5.15 11.26 5.60
N SER A 159 5.15 12.26 6.50
CA SER A 159 3.96 13.07 6.77
C SER A 159 3.51 13.84 5.53
N ASP A 160 4.42 14.41 4.75
CA ASP A 160 4.09 15.15 3.53
C ASP A 160 3.55 14.22 2.43
N MET A 161 4.13 13.02 2.33
CA MET A 161 3.64 11.98 1.41
C MET A 161 2.22 11.54 1.78
N VAL A 162 1.94 11.29 3.06
CA VAL A 162 0.60 10.89 3.52
C VAL A 162 -0.39 12.04 3.36
N ALA A 163 -0.01 13.26 3.74
CA ALA A 163 -0.87 14.44 3.66
C ALA A 163 -1.29 14.78 2.22
N SER A 164 -0.49 14.43 1.21
CA SER A 164 -0.81 14.69 -0.20
C SER A 164 -2.05 13.94 -0.71
N LEU A 165 -2.53 12.94 0.03
CA LEU A 165 -3.80 12.28 -0.27
C LEU A 165 -5.03 13.15 0.01
N VAL A 166 -4.94 14.12 0.92
CA VAL A 166 -6.09 14.93 1.29
C VAL A 166 -6.47 15.85 0.14
N GLY A 167 -7.72 15.71 -0.32
CA GLY A 167 -8.23 16.42 -1.50
C GLY A 167 -7.89 15.76 -2.84
N ARG A 168 -7.15 14.64 -2.85
CA ARG A 168 -6.85 13.91 -4.07
C ARG A 168 -8.08 13.14 -4.58
N PRO A 169 -8.40 13.16 -5.89
CA PRO A 169 -9.53 12.42 -6.43
C PRO A 169 -9.46 10.93 -6.07
N SER A 170 -10.62 10.31 -5.83
CA SER A 170 -10.78 8.89 -5.44
C SER A 170 -10.28 8.52 -4.04
N TRP A 171 -9.63 9.43 -3.32
CA TRP A 171 -9.24 9.24 -1.93
C TRP A 171 -10.20 9.96 -1.00
N HIS A 172 -10.60 9.25 0.05
CA HIS A 172 -11.54 9.72 1.06
C HIS A 172 -10.91 9.52 2.44
N PRO A 173 -10.09 10.47 2.90
CA PRO A 173 -9.54 10.46 4.25
C PRO A 173 -10.61 10.80 5.28
N TYR A 174 -10.60 10.06 6.40
CA TYR A 174 -11.46 10.28 7.55
C TYR A 174 -10.63 10.38 8.82
N GLY A 175 -11.10 11.22 9.73
CA GLY A 175 -10.59 11.33 11.08
C GLY A 175 -11.63 10.90 12.11
N VAL A 176 -11.15 10.59 13.31
CA VAL A 176 -11.95 10.57 14.53
C VAL A 176 -11.47 11.70 15.41
N TRP A 177 -12.37 12.58 15.81
CA TRP A 177 -12.08 13.74 16.66
C TRP A 177 -12.51 13.49 18.10
N HIS A 178 -11.70 13.99 19.04
CA HIS A 178 -12.09 14.24 20.42
C HIS A 178 -11.87 15.73 20.70
N GLY A 179 -12.96 16.51 20.75
CA GLY A 179 -12.89 17.97 20.63
C GLY A 179 -12.32 18.38 19.27
N ASP A 180 -11.26 19.21 19.28
CA ASP A 180 -10.59 19.69 18.07
C ASP A 180 -9.41 18.80 17.62
N GLN A 181 -9.06 17.79 18.41
CA GLN A 181 -7.92 16.92 18.13
C GLN A 181 -8.35 15.68 17.33
N ILE A 182 -7.61 15.37 16.26
CA ILE A 182 -7.71 14.08 15.56
C ILE A 182 -6.99 13.01 16.41
N VAL A 183 -7.72 11.96 16.79
CA VAL A 183 -7.22 10.86 17.65
C VAL A 183 -7.11 9.53 16.92
N ALA A 184 -7.78 9.38 15.77
CA ALA A 184 -7.59 8.26 14.85
C ALA A 184 -7.76 8.70 13.40
N ALA A 185 -7.14 7.97 12.48
CA ALA A 185 -7.10 8.29 11.06
C ALA A 185 -7.35 7.03 10.23
N ALA A 186 -8.12 7.19 9.15
CA ALA A 186 -8.31 6.17 8.12
C ALA A 186 -8.37 6.83 6.75
N THR A 187 -8.06 6.09 5.69
CA THR A 187 -8.31 6.53 4.32
C THR A 187 -8.95 5.41 3.53
N MET A 188 -9.90 5.77 2.69
CA MET A 188 -10.56 4.86 1.77
C MET A 188 -10.29 5.33 0.35
N ARG A 189 -9.84 4.41 -0.50
CA ARG A 189 -9.77 4.64 -1.94
C ARG A 189 -10.99 4.03 -2.62
N VAL A 190 -11.77 4.83 -3.31
CA VAL A 190 -12.93 4.37 -4.08
C VAL A 190 -12.53 4.24 -5.54
N ARG A 191 -12.74 3.07 -6.13
CA ARG A 191 -12.56 2.82 -7.57
C ARG A 191 -13.86 2.30 -8.15
N LEU A 192 -14.27 2.85 -9.29
CA LEU A 192 -15.40 2.30 -10.04
C LEU A 192 -14.98 0.97 -10.71
N GLY A 193 -15.69 -0.13 -10.39
CA GLY A 193 -15.69 -1.42 -11.12
C GLY A 193 -14.62 -2.46 -10.75
N PHE A 194 -14.85 -3.33 -9.74
CA PHE A 194 -14.03 -4.55 -9.55
C PHE A 194 -14.79 -5.77 -8.96
N THR A 195 -14.29 -6.98 -9.25
CA THR A 195 -14.72 -8.29 -8.70
C THR A 195 -13.64 -8.86 -7.75
N VAL A 196 -13.98 -9.64 -6.71
CA VAL A 196 -13.05 -10.19 -5.69
C VAL A 196 -12.99 -11.74 -5.76
N GLN A 197 -11.78 -12.34 -5.72
CA GLN A 197 -11.51 -13.78 -5.50
C GLN A 197 -10.27 -13.91 -4.56
N TYR A 198 -10.14 -14.98 -3.74
CA TYR A 198 -9.26 -15.01 -2.54
C TYR A 198 -8.48 -16.34 -2.32
N GLU A 199 -7.15 -16.29 -2.03
CA GLU A 199 -6.31 -17.30 -1.30
C GLU A 199 -4.87 -16.74 -1.01
N ARG A 200 -4.18 -17.01 0.16
CA ARG A 200 -2.82 -16.40 0.48
C ARG A 200 -1.72 -17.11 1.33
N ARG A 201 -0.44 -16.81 0.97
CA ARG A 201 0.91 -16.84 1.65
C ARG A 201 1.91 -15.93 0.86
N ASN A 202 2.88 -15.24 1.52
CA ASN A 202 3.80 -14.23 0.90
C ASN A 202 5.32 -14.51 1.16
N TRP A 203 6.22 -13.82 0.43
CA TRP A 203 7.70 -13.92 0.45
C TRP A 203 8.40 -12.53 0.62
N VAL A 204 9.63 -12.44 1.14
CA VAL A 204 10.46 -11.24 1.39
C VAL A 204 11.86 -11.34 0.76
N PHE A 205 12.29 -10.35 -0.02
CA PHE A 205 13.63 -10.29 -0.61
C PHE A 205 14.60 -9.44 0.24
N ARG A 206 15.89 -9.83 0.30
CA ARG A 206 17.00 -9.01 0.83
C ARG A 206 18.22 -9.15 -0.08
N PRO A 207 18.94 -8.07 -0.42
CA PRO A 207 20.15 -8.14 -1.23
C PRO A 207 21.27 -8.93 -0.53
#